data_AF-A0A4C1TAX6-F1
#
_entry.id   AF-A0A4C1TAX6-F1
#
_cell.length_a   1.000
_cell.length_b   1.000
_cell.length_c   1.000
_cell.angle_alpha   90.00
_cell.angle_beta   90.00
_cell.angle_gamma   90.00
#
_symmetry.space_group_name_H-M   'P 1'
#
loop_
_entity.id
_entity.type
_entity.pdbx_description
1 polymer ?
#
loop_
_entity_poly.entity_id
_entity_poly.type
_entity_poly.pdbx_seq_one_letter_code
_entity_poly.pdbx_strand_id
1 'polypeptide(L)'
;MPMRYTSQEYANMHLIYGECRCNASDFERHPNLERYPDHCVFIIVHRSLTEGGHFPNRIQAGGTPSFPYEEGVLQEVADDLSTSVRGIEERTGIPKSTAHRILQRAEMHPFPSIQRVQCLLPRDYPERILFCGTMLQRHNQNPQFIQKIL
;
A
#
# COMPACT_ATOMS: atom_id res chain seq x y z
N MET A 1 7.93 20.21 -13.67
CA MET A 1 7.66 19.94 -12.25
C MET A 1 7.34 21.27 -11.59
N PRO A 2 6.12 21.54 -11.08
CA PRO A 2 5.86 22.83 -10.44
C PRO A 2 6.70 22.92 -9.15
N MET A 3 7.39 24.04 -8.98
CA MET A 3 8.25 24.33 -7.82
C MET A 3 7.46 24.16 -6.52
N ARG A 4 8.03 23.43 -5.55
CA ARG A 4 7.42 23.23 -4.23
C ARG A 4 7.81 24.38 -3.31
N TYR A 5 6.81 25.10 -2.80
CA TYR A 5 6.97 26.13 -1.78
C TYR A 5 6.69 25.58 -0.38
N THR A 6 7.39 26.13 0.60
CA THR A 6 7.17 25.89 2.02
C THR A 6 5.89 26.61 2.49
N SER A 7 5.34 26.18 3.64
CA SER A 7 4.17 26.83 4.25
C SER A 7 4.41 28.32 4.53
N GLN A 8 5.63 28.70 4.89
CA GLN A 8 5.99 30.09 5.14
C GLN A 8 6.01 30.91 3.85
N GLU A 9 6.53 30.35 2.75
CA GLU A 9 6.50 31.01 1.43
C GLU A 9 5.05 31.20 0.95
N TYR A 10 4.17 30.22 1.13
CA TYR A 10 2.75 30.39 0.80
C TYR A 10 2.05 31.43 1.68
N ALA A 11 2.38 31.50 2.97
CA ALA A 11 1.85 32.53 3.86
C ALA A 11 2.26 33.94 3.39
N ASN A 12 3.54 34.11 3.05
CA ASN A 12 4.06 35.36 2.50
C ASN A 12 3.38 35.74 1.18
N MET A 13 3.17 34.78 0.27
CA MET A 13 2.43 35.03 -0.97
C MET A 13 1.00 35.52 -0.68
N HIS A 14 0.31 34.90 0.28
CA HIS A 14 -1.05 35.32 0.63
C HIS A 14 -1.10 36.74 1.20
N LEU A 15 -0.13 37.11 2.03
CA LEU A 15 0.00 38.47 2.57
C LEU A 15 0.24 39.49 1.46
N ILE A 16 1.21 39.22 0.57
CA ILE A 16 1.49 40.08 -0.59
C ILE A 16 0.25 40.24 -1.47
N TYR A 17 -0.45 39.15 -1.76
CA TYR A 17 -1.68 39.20 -2.55
C TYR A 17 -2.77 40.08 -1.90
N GLY A 18 -2.88 40.04 -0.57
CA GLY A 18 -3.76 40.92 0.20
C GLY A 18 -3.34 42.40 0.13
N GLU A 19 -2.04 42.69 0.23
CA GLU A 19 -1.48 44.04 0.07
C GLU A 19 -1.74 44.59 -1.34
N CYS A 20 -1.66 43.75 -2.37
CA CYS A 20 -2.03 44.06 -3.74
C CYS A 20 -3.55 44.19 -3.96
N ARG A 21 -4.37 44.19 -2.90
CA ARG A 21 -5.84 44.24 -2.96
C ARG A 21 -6.42 43.14 -3.85
N CYS A 22 -5.85 41.94 -3.76
CA CYS A 22 -6.18 40.78 -4.59
C CYS A 22 -5.94 40.98 -6.10
N ASN A 23 -5.11 41.95 -6.49
CA ASN A 23 -4.65 42.08 -7.87
C ASN A 23 -3.36 41.28 -8.05
N ALA A 24 -3.47 40.12 -8.70
CA ALA A 24 -2.36 39.21 -8.90
C ALA A 24 -1.26 39.82 -9.78
N SER A 25 -1.55 40.84 -10.59
CA SER A 25 -0.59 41.51 -11.46
C SER A 25 0.20 42.63 -10.76
N ASP A 26 -0.20 43.06 -9.56
CA ASP A 26 0.47 44.17 -8.85
C ASP A 26 1.60 43.70 -7.91
N PHE A 27 1.86 42.38 -7.90
CA PHE A 27 2.84 41.72 -7.04
C PHE A 27 4.29 42.14 -7.32
N GLU A 28 4.61 42.61 -8.54
CA GLU A 28 5.95 43.02 -8.98
C GLU A 28 6.56 44.18 -8.15
N ARG A 29 5.73 44.89 -7.39
CA ARG A 29 6.15 46.02 -6.54
C ARG A 29 6.77 45.59 -5.20
N HIS A 30 6.79 44.29 -4.89
CA HIS A 30 7.25 43.78 -3.60
C HIS A 30 8.69 43.23 -3.68
N PRO A 31 9.66 43.75 -2.90
CA PRO A 31 11.00 43.17 -2.84
C PRO A 31 10.94 41.74 -2.25
N ASN A 32 11.83 40.85 -2.70
CA ASN A 32 11.93 39.40 -2.39
C ASN A 32 11.24 38.42 -3.36
N LEU A 33 11.06 38.81 -4.63
CA LEU A 33 10.38 38.02 -5.66
C LEU A 33 11.20 36.95 -6.38
N GLU A 34 12.50 36.84 -6.10
CA GLU A 34 13.47 36.04 -6.89
C GLU A 34 13.12 34.54 -7.01
N ARG A 35 12.15 34.05 -6.21
CA ARG A 35 11.73 32.64 -6.15
C ARG A 35 10.26 32.39 -6.55
N TYR A 36 9.44 33.42 -6.78
CA TYR A 36 8.01 33.22 -7.06
C TYR A 36 7.77 33.11 -8.57
N PRO A 37 7.10 32.04 -9.05
CA PRO A 37 7.28 31.59 -10.43
C PRO A 37 6.24 32.18 -11.38
N ASP A 38 5.10 32.68 -10.84
CA ASP A 38 3.98 33.21 -11.63
C ASP A 38 2.92 33.86 -10.70
N HIS A 39 2.24 34.90 -11.20
CA HIS A 39 1.08 35.53 -10.55
C HIS A 39 -0.05 34.53 -10.26
N CYS A 40 -0.16 33.47 -11.07
CA CYS A 40 -1.11 32.39 -10.90
C CYS A 40 -1.00 31.73 -9.51
N VAL A 41 0.19 31.65 -8.93
CA VAL A 41 0.40 30.98 -7.64
C VAL A 41 -0.31 31.74 -6.51
N PHE A 42 -0.36 33.07 -6.56
CA PHE A 42 -1.06 33.89 -5.57
C PHE A 42 -2.57 33.62 -5.56
N ILE A 43 -3.16 33.51 -6.75
CA ILE A 43 -4.58 33.15 -6.94
C ILE A 43 -4.85 31.75 -6.38
N ILE A 44 -4.00 30.78 -6.71
CA ILE A 44 -4.14 29.39 -6.25
C ILE A 44 -4.04 29.29 -4.73
N VAL A 45 -3.09 30.01 -4.11
CA VAL A 45 -2.92 30.05 -2.65
C VAL A 45 -4.15 30.65 -1.98
N HIS A 46 -4.59 31.83 -2.44
CA HIS A 46 -5.77 32.50 -1.88
C HIS A 46 -7.00 31.60 -1.95
N ARG A 47 -7.26 31.01 -3.13
CA ARG A 47 -8.38 30.09 -3.34
C ARG A 47 -8.30 28.86 -2.44
N SER A 48 -7.11 28.26 -2.31
CA SER A 48 -6.93 27.06 -1.47
C SER A 48 -7.20 27.36 0.01
N LEU A 49 -6.86 28.55 0.48
CA LEU A 49 -7.12 28.98 1.86
C LEU A 49 -8.59 29.32 2.09
N THR A 50 -9.25 30.03 1.16
CA THR A 50 -10.64 30.45 1.32
C THR A 50 -11.66 29.34 1.07
N GLU A 51 -11.41 28.48 0.09
CA GLU A 51 -12.30 27.37 -0.24
C GLU A 51 -11.96 26.08 0.52
N GLY A 52 -10.66 25.81 0.73
CA GLY A 52 -10.19 24.53 1.29
C GLY A 52 -9.61 24.60 2.71
N GLY A 53 -9.35 25.79 3.25
CA GLY A 53 -8.73 25.95 4.57
C GLY A 53 -7.30 25.39 4.65
N HIS A 54 -6.60 25.23 3.52
CA HIS A 54 -5.25 24.66 3.49
C HIS A 54 -4.35 25.34 2.44
N PHE A 55 -3.04 25.27 2.63
CA PHE A 55 -2.10 25.69 1.60
C PHE A 55 -2.13 24.73 0.39
N PRO A 56 -1.84 25.20 -0.83
CA PRO A 56 -1.64 24.34 -1.99
C PRO A 56 -0.56 23.30 -1.69
N ASN A 57 -0.74 22.08 -2.21
CA ASN A 57 0.15 20.95 -1.93
C ASN A 57 0.23 20.50 -0.47
N ARG A 58 -0.71 20.88 0.41
CA ARG A 58 -0.97 20.06 1.60
C ARG A 58 -1.43 18.72 1.07
N ILE A 59 -0.51 17.75 1.03
CA ILE A 59 -0.84 16.33 0.95
C ILE A 59 -1.89 16.18 2.06
N GLN A 60 -3.16 15.97 1.68
CA GLN A 60 -4.13 15.51 2.65
C GLN A 60 -3.46 14.27 3.24
N ALA A 61 -3.00 14.38 4.49
CA ALA A 61 -2.51 13.24 5.23
C ALA A 61 -3.62 12.22 5.09
N GLY A 62 -3.35 11.17 4.30
CA GLY A 62 -4.39 10.40 3.64
C GLY A 62 -5.47 10.05 4.64
N GLY A 63 -6.68 10.56 4.43
CA GLY A 63 -7.85 9.97 5.05
C GLY A 63 -7.76 8.50 4.68
N THR A 64 -7.57 7.65 5.69
CA THR A 64 -7.67 6.20 5.50
C THR A 64 -8.98 5.99 4.75
N PRO A 65 -8.98 5.45 3.52
CA PRO A 65 -10.23 5.04 2.92
C PRO A 65 -10.75 3.94 3.82
N SER A 66 -11.70 4.27 4.69
CA SER A 66 -12.45 3.28 5.44
C SER A 66 -13.23 2.53 4.38
N PHE A 67 -12.85 1.29 4.15
CA PHE A 67 -13.64 0.43 3.30
C PHE A 67 -14.79 -0.05 4.18
N PRO A 68 -16.05 0.33 3.94
CA PRO A 68 -17.18 -0.13 4.76
C PRO A 68 -17.34 -1.66 4.73
N TYR A 69 -16.66 -2.30 3.79
CA TYR A 69 -16.59 -3.74 3.56
C TYR A 69 -15.26 -4.38 4.03
N GLU A 70 -14.41 -3.62 4.74
CA GLU A 70 -13.16 -4.11 5.35
C GLU A 70 -13.43 -5.32 6.26
N GLU A 71 -14.35 -5.15 7.20
CA GLU A 71 -14.74 -6.20 8.14
C GLU A 71 -15.13 -7.51 7.44
N GLY A 72 -15.89 -7.42 6.34
CA GLY A 72 -16.33 -8.59 5.58
C GLY A 72 -15.17 -9.34 4.92
N VAL A 73 -14.18 -8.62 4.39
CA VAL A 73 -12.96 -9.25 3.83
C VAL A 73 -12.13 -9.90 4.92
N LEU A 74 -11.99 -9.24 6.08
CA LEU A 74 -11.20 -9.75 7.19
C LEU A 74 -11.84 -11.01 7.80
N GLN A 75 -13.17 -11.02 7.92
CA GLN A 75 -13.93 -12.14 8.46
C GLN A 75 -13.78 -13.40 7.59
N GLU A 76 -13.86 -13.29 6.26
CA GLU A 76 -13.68 -14.44 5.36
C GLU A 76 -12.33 -15.14 5.53
N VAL A 77 -11.27 -14.37 5.84
CA VAL A 77 -9.93 -14.91 6.07
C VAL A 77 -9.77 -15.45 7.49
N ALA A 78 -10.45 -14.85 8.47
CA ALA A 78 -10.50 -15.36 9.83
C ALA A 78 -11.24 -16.72 9.89
N ASP A 79 -12.31 -16.87 9.11
CA ASP A 79 -13.11 -18.10 9.03
C ASP A 79 -12.37 -19.21 8.26
N ASP A 80 -11.63 -18.85 7.20
CA ASP A 80 -10.83 -19.80 6.43
C ASP A 80 -9.53 -19.17 5.89
N LEU A 81 -8.41 -19.42 6.57
CA LEU A 81 -7.08 -18.97 6.13
C LEU A 81 -6.64 -19.56 4.78
N SER A 82 -7.27 -20.65 4.32
CA SER A 82 -6.92 -21.31 3.06
C SER A 82 -7.54 -20.66 1.81
N THR A 83 -8.36 -19.66 2.04
CA THR A 83 -9.07 -18.90 1.02
C THR A 83 -8.12 -18.09 0.15
N SER A 84 -8.36 -18.12 -1.17
CA SER A 84 -7.67 -17.24 -2.10
C SER A 84 -8.35 -15.88 -2.22
N VAL A 85 -7.60 -14.84 -2.61
CA VAL A 85 -8.17 -13.50 -2.87
C VAL A 85 -9.28 -13.54 -3.93
N ARG A 86 -9.21 -14.46 -4.90
CA ARG A 86 -10.31 -14.70 -5.86
C ARG A 86 -11.54 -15.30 -5.19
N GLY A 87 -11.34 -16.26 -4.28
CA GLY A 87 -12.44 -16.84 -3.50
C GLY A 87 -13.10 -15.84 -2.55
N ILE A 88 -12.38 -14.80 -2.11
CA ILE A 88 -12.98 -13.66 -1.37
C ILE A 88 -13.86 -12.84 -2.31
N GLU A 89 -13.38 -12.52 -3.51
CA GLU A 89 -14.15 -11.79 -4.52
C GLU A 89 -15.45 -12.52 -4.90
N GLU A 90 -15.39 -13.84 -5.08
CA GLU A 90 -16.56 -14.67 -5.39
C GLU A 90 -17.60 -14.69 -4.27
N ARG A 91 -17.19 -14.72 -2.99
CA ARG A 91 -18.11 -14.76 -1.84
C ARG A 91 -18.64 -13.40 -1.43
N THR A 92 -17.80 -12.39 -1.45
CA THR A 92 -18.13 -11.05 -0.93
C THR A 92 -18.56 -10.08 -2.03
N GLY A 93 -18.29 -10.39 -3.30
CA GLY A 93 -18.46 -9.48 -4.43
C GLY A 93 -17.43 -8.33 -4.46
N ILE A 94 -16.47 -8.30 -3.54
CA ILE A 94 -15.48 -7.24 -3.43
C ILE A 94 -14.35 -7.51 -4.42
N PRO A 95 -13.98 -6.54 -5.27
CA PRO A 95 -12.94 -6.75 -6.27
C PRO A 95 -11.64 -7.26 -5.64
N LYS A 96 -11.01 -8.26 -6.26
CA LYS A 96 -9.79 -8.91 -5.75
C LYS A 96 -8.68 -7.92 -5.39
N SER A 97 -8.53 -6.84 -6.16
CA SER A 97 -7.50 -5.81 -5.94
C SER A 97 -7.77 -5.03 -4.65
N THR A 98 -9.04 -4.82 -4.32
CA THR A 98 -9.48 -4.14 -3.11
C THR A 98 -9.34 -5.08 -1.91
N ALA A 99 -9.80 -6.33 -2.02
CA ALA A 99 -9.59 -7.35 -0.99
C ALA A 99 -8.09 -7.53 -0.67
N HIS A 100 -7.23 -7.64 -1.69
CA HIS A 100 -5.78 -7.74 -1.51
C HIS A 100 -5.18 -6.54 -0.77
N ARG A 101 -5.63 -5.31 -1.08
CA ARG A 101 -5.16 -4.10 -0.39
C ARG A 101 -5.60 -4.05 1.08
N ILE A 102 -6.84 -4.47 1.37
CA ILE A 102 -7.35 -4.59 2.74
C ILE A 102 -6.49 -5.57 3.53
N LEU A 103 -6.22 -6.75 2.96
CA LEU A 103 -5.39 -7.77 3.60
C LEU A 103 -3.95 -7.31 3.85
N GLN A 104 -3.32 -6.63 2.88
CA GLN A 104 -1.98 -6.05 3.10
C GLN A 104 -1.97 -5.00 4.21
N ARG A 105 -3.01 -4.17 4.31
CA ARG A 105 -3.12 -3.16 5.36
C ARG A 105 -3.30 -3.78 6.75
N ALA A 106 -4.06 -4.87 6.83
CA ALA A 106 -4.28 -5.61 8.06
C ALA A 106 -3.15 -6.60 8.40
N GLU A 107 -2.06 -6.62 7.62
CA GLU A 107 -0.95 -7.57 7.75
C GLU A 107 -1.40 -9.05 7.73
N MET A 108 -2.52 -9.32 7.05
CA MET A 108 -3.05 -10.67 6.91
C MET A 108 -2.64 -11.27 5.57
N HIS A 109 -2.06 -12.46 5.65
CA HIS A 109 -1.71 -13.25 4.49
C HIS A 109 -2.55 -14.52 4.50
N PRO A 110 -3.60 -14.61 3.66
CA PRO A 110 -4.21 -15.90 3.40
C PRO A 110 -3.12 -16.86 2.96
N PHE A 111 -3.21 -18.09 3.41
CA PHE A 111 -2.35 -19.19 2.99
C PHE A 111 -3.18 -20.05 2.04
N PRO A 112 -3.35 -19.67 0.75
CA PRO A 112 -4.10 -20.47 -0.20
C PRO A 112 -3.69 -21.92 -0.02
N SER A 113 -4.67 -22.80 0.20
CA SER A 113 -4.43 -24.21 0.50
C SER A 113 -3.28 -24.69 -0.37
N ILE A 114 -2.10 -24.92 0.23
CA ILE A 114 -0.90 -25.29 -0.53
C ILE A 114 -1.32 -26.50 -1.32
N GLN A 115 -1.48 -26.34 -2.64
CA GLN A 115 -1.92 -27.40 -3.51
C GLN A 115 -0.84 -28.47 -3.37
N ARG A 116 -1.12 -29.51 -2.58
CA ARG A 116 -0.15 -30.57 -2.31
C ARG A 116 0.04 -31.26 -3.65
N VAL A 117 1.11 -30.90 -4.35
CA VAL A 117 1.44 -31.27 -5.73
C VAL A 117 1.40 -32.79 -5.97
N GLN A 118 1.35 -33.59 -4.91
CA GLN A 118 1.43 -35.05 -4.96
C GLN A 118 0.16 -35.78 -4.48
N CYS A 119 -0.96 -35.10 -4.22
CA CYS A 119 -2.20 -35.75 -3.73
C CYS A 119 -1.94 -36.75 -2.58
N LEU A 120 -0.99 -36.42 -1.69
CA LEU A 120 -0.54 -37.32 -0.63
C LEU A 120 -1.72 -37.71 0.26
N LEU A 121 -2.00 -39.00 0.31
CA LEU A 121 -3.04 -39.56 1.16
C LEU A 121 -2.50 -39.72 2.58
N PRO A 122 -3.35 -39.72 3.61
CA PRO A 122 -2.92 -39.94 4.99
C PRO A 122 -2.10 -41.22 5.18
N ARG A 123 -2.39 -42.27 4.39
CA ARG A 123 -1.66 -43.54 4.40
C ARG A 123 -0.20 -43.43 3.91
N ASP A 124 0.14 -42.40 3.13
CA ASP A 124 1.47 -42.23 2.56
C ASP A 124 2.43 -41.58 3.58
N TYR A 125 1.89 -40.95 4.62
CA TYR A 125 2.68 -40.32 5.68
C TYR A 125 3.66 -41.28 6.39
N PRO A 126 3.24 -42.44 6.92
CA PRO A 126 4.16 -43.37 7.58
C PRO A 126 5.27 -43.88 6.65
N GLU A 127 4.94 -44.20 5.39
CA GLU A 127 5.92 -44.65 4.38
C GLU A 127 6.96 -43.58 4.08
N ARG A 128 6.55 -42.31 4.02
CA ARG A 128 7.47 -41.18 3.80
C ARG A 128 8.41 -40.97 4.99
N ILE A 129 7.90 -41.10 6.21
CA ILE A 129 8.74 -41.02 7.43
C ILE A 129 9.78 -42.14 7.42
N LEU A 130 9.36 -43.38 7.11
CA LEU A 130 10.26 -44.53 7.02
C LEU A 130 11.34 -44.32 5.95
N PHE A 131 10.94 -43.87 4.76
CA PHE A 131 11.86 -43.56 3.67
C PHE A 131 12.87 -42.49 4.07
N CYS A 132 12.42 -41.35 4.60
CA CYS A 132 13.30 -40.27 5.03
C CYS A 132 14.26 -40.72 6.13
N GLY A 133 13.78 -41.48 7.12
CA GLY A 133 14.62 -42.03 8.19
C GLY A 133 15.69 -42.98 7.66
N THR A 134 15.31 -43.87 6.73
CA THR A 134 16.24 -44.81 6.10
C THR A 134 17.30 -44.08 5.28
N MET A 135 16.90 -43.07 4.50
CA MET A 135 17.80 -42.27 3.69
C MET A 135 18.79 -41.49 4.55
N LEU A 136 18.32 -40.87 5.63
CA LEU A 136 19.17 -40.17 6.60
C LEU A 136 20.16 -41.12 7.27
N GLN A 137 19.71 -42.31 7.70
CA GLN A 137 20.59 -43.30 8.33
C GLN A 137 21.69 -43.74 7.37
N ARG A 138 21.35 -44.05 6.11
CA ARG A 138 22.33 -44.47 5.11
C ARG A 138 23.28 -43.35 4.70
N HIS A 139 22.81 -42.10 4.65
CA HIS A 139 23.66 -40.94 4.43
C HIS A 139 24.65 -40.71 5.59
N ASN A 140 24.21 -40.88 6.84
CA ASN A 140 25.08 -40.75 8.01
C ASN A 140 26.16 -41.85 8.05
N GLN A 141 25.84 -43.06 7.58
CA GLN A 141 26.81 -44.16 7.48
C GLN A 141 27.77 -43.98 6.30
N ASN A 142 27.30 -43.40 5.20
CA ASN A 142 28.10 -43.13 4.03
C ASN A 142 27.61 -41.81 3.37
N PRO A 143 28.36 -40.71 3.53
CA PRO A 143 27.97 -39.42 2.96
C PRO A 143 27.77 -39.42 1.44
N GLN A 144 28.44 -40.33 0.71
CA GLN A 144 28.27 -40.49 -0.74
C GLN A 144 27.07 -41.37 -1.13
N PHE A 145 26.35 -41.94 -0.17
CA PHE A 145 25.25 -42.88 -0.44
C PHE A 145 24.20 -42.30 -1.39
N ILE A 146 23.77 -41.05 -1.17
CA ILE A 146 22.74 -40.39 -2.00
C ILE A 146 23.20 -40.24 -3.45
N GLN A 147 24.49 -39.98 -3.68
CA GLN A 147 25.06 -39.84 -5.03
C GLN A 147 25.11 -41.16 -5.80
N LYS A 148 24.90 -42.30 -5.14
CA LYS A 148 24.93 -43.64 -5.76
C LYS A 148 23.55 -44.17 -6.13
N ILE A 149 22.48 -43.46 -5.77
CA ILE A 149 21.09 -43.89 -5.94
C ILE A 149 20.22 -42.86 -6.65
N LEU A 150 20.79 -41.68 -6.97
CA LEU A 150 20.23 -40.67 -7.88
C LEU A 150 20.94 -40.79 -9.23
#